data_AF-A0A3N5J1D1-F1
#
_entry.id   AF-A0A3N5J1D1-F1
#
_cell.length_a   1.000
_cell.length_b   1.000
_cell.length_c   1.000
_cell.angle_alpha   90.00
_cell.angle_beta   90.00
_cell.angle_gamma   90.00
#
_symmetry.space_group_name_H-M   'P 1'
#
loop_
_entity.id
_entity.type
_entity.pdbx_description
1 polymer ?
#
loop_
_entity_poly.entity_id
_entity_poly.type
_entity_poly.pdbx_seq_one_letter_code
_entity_poly.pdbx_strand_id
1 'polypeptide(L)'
;MKLVLQRVSSAQVVVDGRITGKIGLGLLVLLGVEQGDGKEEMKWGARKTAELRIFQDENDKMNRSLTEVGGEALVVSQFTLCCDVQKG
;
A
#
# COMPACT_ATOMS: atom_id res chain seq x y z
N MET A 1 -11.25 -7.50 -2.96
CA MET A 1 -10.14 -6.80 -2.28
C MET A 1 -9.69 -5.66 -3.16
N LYS A 2 -9.52 -4.48 -2.57
CA LYS A 2 -9.04 -3.27 -3.25
C LYS A 2 -7.81 -2.72 -2.55
N LEU A 3 -6.86 -2.23 -3.34
CA LEU A 3 -5.60 -1.65 -2.86
C LEU A 3 -5.40 -0.31 -3.55
N VAL A 4 -5.09 0.72 -2.78
CA VAL A 4 -4.49 1.96 -3.30
C VAL A 4 -3.08 2.04 -2.77
N LEU A 5 -2.12 2.04 -3.69
CA LEU A 5 -0.69 2.08 -3.39
C LEU A 5 -0.16 3.49 -3.67
N GLN A 6 0.50 4.08 -2.69
CA GLN A 6 1.14 5.38 -2.81
C GLN A 6 2.63 5.23 -2.54
N ARG A 7 3.45 5.58 -3.53
CA ARG A 7 4.90 5.73 -3.33
C ARG A 7 5.16 6.96 -2.49
N VAL A 8 5.82 6.78 -1.35
CA VAL A 8 6.06 7.83 -0.36
C VAL A 8 7.54 7.93 -0.03
N SER A 9 8.01 9.14 0.25
CA SER A 9 9.31 9.38 0.89
C SER A 9 9.25 9.13 2.41
N SER A 10 8.06 9.26 3.00
CA SER A 10 7.74 8.89 4.38
C SER A 10 6.21 8.85 4.58
N ALA A 11 5.73 8.05 5.53
CA ALA A 11 4.33 8.06 5.96
C ALA A 11 4.21 7.68 7.44
N GLN A 12 3.13 8.13 8.10
CA GLN A 12 2.83 7.74 9.48
C GLN A 12 1.33 7.74 9.75
N VAL A 13 0.91 6.93 10.74
CA VAL A 13 -0.43 6.95 11.33
C VAL A 13 -0.34 7.50 12.75
N VAL A 14 -1.24 8.42 13.07
CA VAL A 14 -1.37 9.00 14.42
C VAL A 14 -2.78 8.75 14.92
N VAL A 15 -2.90 8.17 16.12
CA VAL A 15 -4.16 7.94 16.83
C VAL A 15 -4.05 8.60 18.19
N ASP A 16 -5.00 9.49 18.53
CA ASP A 16 -5.00 10.26 19.78
C ASP A 16 -3.64 10.95 20.08
N GLY A 17 -3.04 11.52 19.03
CA GLY A 17 -1.74 12.21 19.11
C GLY A 17 -0.52 11.29 19.23
N ARG A 18 -0.68 9.96 19.20
CA ARG A 18 0.42 8.98 19.29
C ARG A 18 0.66 8.30 17.95
N ILE A 19 1.94 8.18 17.57
CA ILE A 19 2.33 7.45 16.36
C ILE A 19 2.13 5.94 16.61
N THR A 20 1.28 5.31 15.81
CA THR A 20 1.02 3.86 15.87
C THR A 20 1.74 3.08 14.77
N GLY A 21 2.20 3.77 13.74
CA GLY A 21 3.03 3.21 12.67
C GLY A 21 3.70 4.33 11.89
N LYS A 22 4.94 4.11 11.46
CA LYS A 22 5.73 5.07 10.67
C LYS A 22 6.71 4.31 9.79
N ILE A 23 6.91 4.82 8.58
CA ILE A 23 7.90 4.33 7.62
C ILE A 23 8.69 5.48 7.00
N GLY A 24 9.89 5.18 6.52
CA GLY A 24 10.65 6.03 5.62
C GLY A 24 10.22 5.85 4.16
N LEU A 25 11.21 5.74 3.26
CA LEU A 25 10.98 5.43 1.85
C LEU A 25 10.18 4.12 1.72
N GLY A 26 9.07 4.16 0.98
CA GLY A 26 8.23 2.97 0.90
C GLY A 26 6.88 3.16 0.21
N LEU A 27 5.94 2.31 0.60
CA LEU A 27 4.55 2.35 0.17
C LEU A 27 3.61 2.59 1.36
N LEU A 28 2.76 3.60 1.23
CA LEU A 28 1.51 3.66 1.99
C LEU A 28 0.47 2.83 1.22
N VAL A 29 -0.09 1.84 1.90
CA VAL A 29 -1.05 0.88 1.35
C VAL A 29 -2.40 1.12 2.03
N LEU A 30 -3.36 1.65 1.30
CA LEU A 30 -4.75 1.68 1.74
C LEU A 30 -5.42 0.37 1.29
N LEU A 31 -5.85 -0.44 2.25
CA LEU A 31 -6.43 -1.76 2.02
C LEU A 31 -7.93 -1.76 2.29
N GLY A 32 -8.71 -2.06 1.26
CA GLY A 32 -10.13 -2.39 1.36
C GLY A 32 -10.35 -3.89 1.19
N VAL A 33 -11.04 -4.50 2.16
CA VAL A 33 -11.42 -5.92 2.11
C VAL A 33 -12.94 -5.99 1.92
N GLU A 34 -13.38 -6.80 0.96
CA GLU A 34 -14.78 -7.02 0.60
C GLU A 34 -15.24 -8.42 1.02
N GLN A 35 -16.55 -8.62 1.06
CA GLN A 35 -17.11 -9.94 1.35
C GLN A 35 -16.70 -10.93 0.26
N GLY A 36 -16.18 -12.10 0.68
CA GLY A 36 -15.69 -13.14 -0.23
C GLY A 36 -14.17 -13.11 -0.43
N ASP A 37 -13.47 -12.06 0.00
CA ASP A 37 -12.00 -12.07 0.01
C ASP A 37 -11.47 -13.07 1.04
N GLY A 38 -10.55 -13.92 0.60
CA GLY A 38 -9.91 -14.94 1.40
C GLY A 38 -8.39 -14.79 1.45
N LYS A 39 -7.72 -15.86 1.91
CA LYS A 39 -6.26 -15.89 2.06
C LYS A 39 -5.52 -15.74 0.73
N GLU A 40 -6.08 -16.25 -0.36
CA GLU A 40 -5.41 -16.22 -1.66
C GLU A 40 -5.38 -14.81 -2.26
N GLU A 41 -6.46 -14.04 -2.12
CA GLU A 41 -6.52 -12.63 -2.51
C GLU A 41 -5.50 -11.81 -1.70
N MET A 42 -5.39 -12.05 -0.39
CA MET A 42 -4.41 -11.38 0.47
C MET A 42 -2.97 -11.71 0.07
N LYS A 43 -2.65 -12.98 -0.18
CA LYS A 43 -1.32 -13.39 -0.66
C LYS A 43 -0.99 -12.75 -1.99
N TRP A 44 -1.95 -12.74 -2.92
CA TRP A 44 -1.79 -12.11 -4.22
C TRP A 44 -1.54 -10.60 -4.09
N GLY A 45 -2.31 -9.90 -3.24
CA GLY A 45 -2.15 -8.47 -2.98
C GLY A 45 -0.81 -8.12 -2.36
N ALA A 46 -0.38 -8.89 -1.35
CA ALA A 46 0.91 -8.72 -0.70
C ALA A 46 2.07 -8.93 -1.70
N ARG A 47 2.02 -10.02 -2.48
CA ARG A 47 3.02 -10.30 -3.51
C ARG A 47 3.07 -9.19 -4.56
N LYS A 48 1.90 -8.80 -5.09
CA LYS A 48 1.79 -7.74 -6.10
C LYS A 48 2.36 -6.42 -5.57
N THR A 49 2.05 -6.07 -4.32
CA THR A 49 2.55 -4.84 -3.68
C THR A 49 4.07 -4.86 -3.51
N ALA A 50 4.64 -5.98 -3.07
CA ALA A 50 6.07 -6.13 -2.87
C ALA A 50 6.88 -6.13 -4.19
N GLU A 51 6.31 -6.71 -5.25
CA GLU A 51 6.97 -6.91 -6.56
C GLU A 51 6.70 -5.77 -7.57
N LEU A 52 5.78 -4.85 -7.28
CA LEU A 52 5.41 -3.77 -8.21
C LEU A 52 6.59 -2.82 -8.46
N ARG A 53 7.01 -2.70 -9.72
CA ARG A 53 8.18 -1.91 -10.15
C ARG A 53 7.83 -0.44 -10.35
N ILE A 54 7.67 0.30 -9.25
CA ILE A 54 7.26 1.72 -9.25
C ILE A 54 8.28 2.65 -8.59
N PHE A 55 9.45 2.13 -8.19
CA PHE A 55 10.57 2.93 -7.70
C PHE A 55 11.62 3.16 -8.80
N GLN A 56 12.34 4.28 -8.69
CA GLN A 56 13.35 4.66 -9.67
C GLN A 56 14.60 3.79 -9.55
N ASP A 57 15.26 3.56 -10.69
CA ASP A 57 16.62 3.04 -10.77
C ASP A 57 17.65 4.18 -10.92
N GLU A 58 18.91 3.81 -11.14
CA GLU A 58 20.05 4.72 -11.36
C GLU A 58 19.86 5.70 -12.54
N ASN A 59 18.92 5.41 -13.45
CA ASN A 59 18.62 6.19 -14.65
C ASN A 59 17.27 6.91 -14.56
N ASP A 60 16.75 7.11 -13.34
CA ASP A 60 15.45 7.73 -13.04
C ASP A 60 14.23 7.01 -13.63
N LYS A 61 14.39 5.75 -14.08
CA LYS A 61 13.29 4.97 -14.66
C LYS A 61 12.61 4.12 -13.60
N MET A 62 11.28 4.00 -13.67
CA MET A 62 10.49 3.16 -12.76
C MET A 62 10.73 1.67 -13.06
N ASN A 63 11.75 1.11 -12.42
CA ASN A 63 12.23 -0.23 -12.67
C ASN A 63 12.52 -1.02 -11.40
N ARG A 64 12.38 -0.44 -10.20
CA ARG A 64 12.66 -1.15 -8.94
C ARG A 64 11.37 -1.43 -8.17
N SER A 65 11.30 -2.61 -7.55
CA SER A 65 10.25 -2.98 -6.61
C SER A 65 10.51 -2.41 -5.21
N LEU A 66 9.52 -2.54 -4.31
CA LEU A 66 9.68 -2.16 -2.90
C LEU A 66 10.84 -2.92 -2.25
N THR A 67 10.95 -4.21 -2.52
CA THR A 67 12.00 -5.07 -1.96
C THR A 67 13.38 -4.73 -2.50
N GLU A 68 13.50 -4.37 -3.78
CA GLU A 68 14.78 -3.99 -4.39
C GLU A 68 15.34 -2.67 -3.83
N VAL A 69 14.47 -1.74 -3.43
CA VAL A 69 14.91 -0.47 -2.81
C VAL A 69 15.06 -0.55 -1.29
N GLY A 70 14.85 -1.73 -0.70
CA GLY A 70 14.85 -1.91 0.76
C GLY A 70 13.81 -1.05 1.48
N GLY A 71 12.71 -0.71 0.79
CA GLY A 71 11.68 0.16 1.32
C GLY A 71 10.71 -0.57 2.25
N GLU A 72 9.95 0.22 2.99
CA GLU A 72 8.98 -0.28 3.98
C GLU A 72 7.54 -0.16 3.47
N ALA A 73 6.61 -0.91 4.06
CA ALA A 73 5.18 -0.80 3.77
C ALA A 73 4.40 -0.44 5.03
N LEU A 74 3.59 0.62 4.95
CA LEU A 74 2.64 1.00 5.99
C LEU A 74 1.23 0.68 5.49
N VAL A 75 0.59 -0.33 6.10
CA VAL A 75 -0.74 -0.80 5.69
C VAL A 75 -1.80 -0.22 6.60
N VAL A 76 -2.76 0.49 6.01
CA VAL A 76 -3.86 1.15 6.71
C VAL A 76 -5.18 0.59 6.20
N SER A 77 -6.02 0.12 7.13
CA SER A 77 -7.37 -0.32 6.81
C SER A 77 -8.20 0.86 6.27
N GLN A 78 -8.77 0.72 5.07
CA GLN A 78 -9.52 1.76 4.39
C GLN A 78 -10.80 1.17 3.77
N PHE A 79 -11.84 1.02 4.59
CA PHE A 79 -13.12 0.44 4.17
C PHE A 79 -13.83 1.23 3.05
N THR A 80 -13.55 2.54 2.93
CA THR A 80 -14.18 3.39 1.91
C THR A 80 -13.77 3.03 0.49
N LEU A 81 -12.68 2.29 0.27
CA LEU A 81 -12.34 1.79 -1.06
C LEU A 81 -13.40 0.83 -1.61
N CYS A 82 -14.15 0.18 -0.72
CA CYS A 82 -15.21 -0.76 -1.05
C CYS A 82 -16.56 -0.08 -1.29
N CYS A 83 -16.66 1.25 -1.23
CA CYS A 83 -17.93 1.95 -1.43
C CYS A 83 -18.40 1.89 -2.90
N ASP A 84 -19.72 1.89 -3.07
CA ASP A 84 -20.38 2.14 -4.35
C ASP A 84 -20.78 3.61 -4.42
N VAL A 85 -20.31 4.30 -5.45
CA VAL A 85 -20.55 5.73 -5.69
C VAL A 85 -21.34 5.97 -6.98
N GLN A 86 -21.99 4.94 -7.54
CA GLN A 86 -22.74 5.06 -8.79
C GLN A 86 -24.03 5.87 -8.68
N LYS A 87 -24.58 6.04 -7.47
CA LYS A 87 -25.79 6.82 -7.22
C LYS A 87 -25.50 7.90 -6.17
N GLY A 88 -25.78 9.14 -6.56
CA GLY A 88 -25.58 10.37 -5.79
C GLY A 88 -25.84 11.58 -6.68
#